data_AF-A0A1Q6A400-F1
#
_entry.id   AF-A0A1Q6A400-F1
#
_cell.length_a   1.000
_cell.length_b   1.000
_cell.length_c   1.000
_cell.angle_alpha   90.00
_cell.angle_beta   90.00
_cell.angle_gamma   90.00
#
_symmetry.space_group_name_H-M   'P 1'
#
loop_
_entity.id
_entity.type
_entity.pdbx_description
1 polymer ?
#
loop_
_entity_poly.entity_id
_entity_poly.type
_entity_poly.pdbx_seq_one_letter_code
_entity_poly.pdbx_strand_id
1 'polypeptide(L)'
;METAPAIRSVYSKVRPLARCKGSTAKPAKKRTKGTHRNGFLTHSFRPFLSLPFAHHGQGEREFFQSLENLCQLYQWQAPDVSALPFPQNVSAVLEKLSAQRFDGASVMLLQDKGCPARLATVKTYNTNYCLYYIPVRPFWRMKNEPCRQACFELTQTLFAYLYQIAGVPYFREPGYLDNTYDSLENWINEIDDDGNEDEEEEIFRKRQFAEFELMKQAGDLLLPDIKKPLDLASWEKQLNGFSASDKYGKDLREVVYEFFKLVKDYPTRAIKDSMHYEIHERGEDDYDIYWENYISFYWSGRDSLENMLYEMVNNEFQEAGYQEEPIAVQWFDTPQDKPRHDFDFETRLFSLLNELTGILNELDNEEPNR
;
A
#
# COMPACT_ATOMS: atom_id res chain seq x y z
N MET A 1 46.90 11.08 -22.01
CA MET A 1 46.57 12.52 -22.02
C MET A 1 45.74 12.76 -23.26
N GLU A 2 44.44 12.90 -23.12
CA GLU A 2 43.60 13.46 -24.17
C GLU A 2 42.38 14.08 -23.50
N THR A 3 42.09 15.29 -23.95
CA THR A 3 41.44 16.38 -23.24
C THR A 3 39.93 16.33 -23.39
N ALA A 4 39.22 16.64 -22.29
CA ALA A 4 37.78 16.86 -22.26
C ALA A 4 37.30 17.91 -23.28
N PRO A 5 36.08 17.78 -23.82
CA PRO A 5 35.53 18.74 -24.77
C PRO A 5 35.23 20.09 -24.11
N ALA A 6 35.47 21.17 -24.86
CA ALA A 6 35.30 22.54 -24.43
C ALA A 6 33.84 22.88 -24.11
N ILE A 7 33.62 23.42 -22.90
CA ILE A 7 32.36 23.99 -22.43
C ILE A 7 31.91 25.10 -23.40
N ARG A 8 30.77 24.92 -24.08
CA ARG A 8 30.14 25.98 -24.88
C ARG A 8 29.49 26.99 -23.94
N SER A 9 29.93 28.25 -23.99
CA SER A 9 29.34 29.35 -23.24
C SER A 9 27.95 29.73 -23.78
N VAL A 10 26.93 29.69 -22.93
CA VAL A 10 25.51 30.00 -23.28
C VAL A 10 25.14 31.46 -22.97
N TYR A 11 26.11 32.35 -22.73
CA TYR A 11 25.80 33.76 -22.46
C TYR A 11 26.12 34.66 -23.65
N SER A 12 25.08 35.34 -24.17
CA SER A 12 25.27 36.42 -25.14
C SER A 12 26.06 37.55 -24.47
N LYS A 13 27.12 38.04 -25.13
CA LYS A 13 27.87 39.23 -24.66
C LYS A 13 26.91 40.40 -24.44
N VAL A 14 26.82 40.86 -23.19
CA VAL A 14 26.07 42.06 -22.83
C VAL A 14 26.65 43.24 -23.61
N ARG A 15 25.85 43.86 -24.49
CA ARG A 15 26.25 45.06 -25.21
C ARG A 15 26.33 46.24 -24.23
N PRO A 16 27.36 47.10 -24.32
CA PRO A 16 27.40 48.31 -23.49
C PRO A 16 26.21 49.21 -23.85
N LEU A 17 25.54 49.72 -22.81
CA LEU A 17 24.43 50.67 -22.93
C LEU A 17 24.89 51.90 -23.74
N ALA A 18 24.12 52.23 -24.78
CA ALA A 18 24.37 53.43 -25.58
C ALA A 18 24.34 54.67 -24.67
N ARG A 19 25.45 55.43 -24.67
CA ARG A 19 25.62 56.63 -23.87
C ARG A 19 24.68 57.72 -24.39
N CYS A 20 23.73 58.17 -23.57
CA CYS A 20 22.87 59.31 -23.92
C CYS A 20 23.71 60.59 -24.07
N LYS A 21 23.44 61.39 -25.11
CA LYS A 21 24.02 62.72 -25.31
C LYS A 21 23.67 63.61 -24.12
N GLY A 22 24.66 64.26 -23.53
CA GLY A 22 24.47 65.19 -22.41
C GLY A 22 23.62 66.39 -22.83
N SER A 23 22.54 66.66 -22.10
CA SER A 23 21.78 67.90 -22.22
C SER A 23 22.42 68.98 -21.36
N THR A 24 22.50 70.21 -21.87
CA THR A 24 22.99 71.41 -21.16
C THR A 24 21.93 72.05 -20.25
N ALA A 25 20.76 71.43 -20.06
CA ALA A 25 19.71 71.95 -19.21
C ALA A 25 20.04 71.71 -17.72
N LYS A 26 20.03 72.79 -16.92
CA LYS A 26 20.18 72.70 -15.46
C LYS A 26 19.04 71.83 -14.88
N PRO A 27 19.32 70.85 -14.00
CA PRO A 27 18.28 70.06 -13.38
C PRO A 27 17.34 70.94 -12.55
N ALA A 28 16.04 70.64 -12.58
CA ALA A 28 15.03 71.36 -11.82
C ALA A 28 15.35 71.34 -10.31
N LYS A 29 15.18 72.48 -9.63
CA LYS A 29 15.58 72.71 -8.23
C LYS A 29 14.82 71.84 -7.20
N LYS A 30 13.75 71.15 -7.62
CA LYS A 30 13.06 70.11 -6.86
C LYS A 30 12.89 68.88 -7.75
N ARG A 31 13.46 67.74 -7.34
CA ARG A 31 13.15 66.44 -7.92
C ARG A 31 11.71 66.07 -7.56
N THR A 32 10.97 65.51 -8.51
CA THR A 32 9.76 64.74 -8.22
C THR A 32 10.13 63.61 -7.24
N LYS A 33 9.30 63.34 -6.23
CA LYS A 33 9.50 62.20 -5.32
C LYS A 33 9.78 60.96 -6.17
N GLY A 34 10.96 60.37 -6.01
CA GLY A 34 11.33 59.19 -6.79
C GLY A 34 10.28 58.11 -6.58
N THR A 35 9.83 57.47 -7.66
CA THR A 35 9.04 56.24 -7.57
C THR A 35 9.80 55.25 -6.70
N HIS A 36 9.14 54.72 -5.67
CA HIS A 36 9.72 53.81 -4.67
C HIS A 36 10.34 52.58 -5.37
N ARG A 37 11.64 52.63 -5.68
CA ARG A 37 12.38 51.54 -6.34
C ARG A 37 12.59 50.31 -5.44
N ASN A 38 12.26 50.42 -4.15
CA ASN A 38 12.41 49.38 -3.15
C ASN A 38 11.07 48.69 -2.79
N GLY A 39 10.00 48.90 -3.58
CA GLY A 39 8.68 48.31 -3.31
C GLY A 39 8.75 46.79 -3.15
N PHE A 40 9.55 46.11 -3.97
CA PHE A 40 9.75 44.66 -3.88
C PHE A 40 10.44 44.22 -2.57
N LEU A 41 11.42 44.99 -2.07
CA LEU A 41 12.17 44.66 -0.84
C LEU A 41 11.38 44.93 0.44
N THR A 42 10.26 45.64 0.32
CA THR A 42 9.35 45.96 1.44
C THR A 42 8.05 45.17 1.35
N HIS A 43 7.88 44.34 0.32
CA HIS A 43 6.73 43.49 0.14
C HIS A 43 7.05 42.07 0.60
N SER A 44 6.27 41.56 1.54
CA SER A 44 6.24 40.12 1.81
C SER A 44 5.29 39.47 0.83
N PHE A 45 5.75 38.48 0.09
CA PHE A 45 4.87 37.60 -0.67
C PHE A 45 4.36 36.54 0.30
N ARG A 46 3.04 36.34 0.32
CA ARG A 46 2.47 35.22 1.06
C ARG A 46 2.90 33.92 0.34
N PRO A 47 3.21 32.85 1.10
CA PRO A 47 3.50 31.56 0.50
C PRO A 47 2.35 31.17 -0.44
N PHE A 48 2.71 30.77 -1.64
CA PHE A 48 1.78 30.33 -2.66
C PHE A 48 1.67 28.81 -2.55
N LEU A 49 0.51 28.32 -2.11
CA LEU A 49 0.20 26.90 -2.25
C LEU A 49 -0.25 26.67 -3.69
N SER A 50 0.52 25.90 -4.46
CA SER A 50 0.08 25.50 -5.80
C SER A 50 -1.14 24.59 -5.66
N LEU A 51 -2.31 25.11 -6.03
CA LEU A 51 -3.52 24.30 -6.09
C LEU A 51 -3.51 23.45 -7.37
N PRO A 52 -3.89 22.17 -7.31
CA PRO A 52 -3.69 21.24 -8.41
C PRO A 52 -4.70 21.40 -9.57
N PHE A 53 -5.53 22.46 -9.61
CA PHE A 53 -6.61 22.59 -10.59
C PHE A 53 -6.47 23.78 -11.57
N ALA A 54 -6.64 23.47 -12.87
CA ALA A 54 -6.55 24.41 -13.97
C ALA A 54 -7.79 25.31 -14.16
N HIS A 55 -8.98 24.85 -13.72
CA HIS A 55 -10.25 25.57 -13.87
C HIS A 55 -10.61 26.36 -12.61
N HIS A 56 -9.94 27.49 -12.39
CA HIS A 56 -9.98 28.25 -11.13
C HIS A 56 -11.40 28.52 -10.58
N GLY A 57 -12.33 28.99 -11.42
CA GLY A 57 -13.69 29.32 -10.95
C GLY A 57 -14.57 28.10 -10.65
N GLN A 58 -14.36 26.98 -11.33
CA GLN A 58 -15.08 25.74 -11.04
C GLN A 58 -14.54 25.09 -9.75
N GLY A 59 -13.22 24.99 -9.63
CA GLY A 59 -12.57 24.38 -8.47
C GLY A 59 -12.83 25.14 -7.17
N GLU A 60 -12.82 26.47 -7.19
CA GLU A 60 -13.19 27.27 -6.02
C GLU A 60 -14.63 26.99 -5.57
N ARG A 61 -15.59 27.01 -6.50
CA ARG A 61 -17.01 26.76 -6.20
C ARG A 61 -17.23 25.36 -5.64
N GLU A 62 -16.66 24.33 -6.27
CA GLU A 62 -16.78 22.94 -5.83
C GLU A 62 -16.12 22.72 -4.46
N PHE A 63 -14.97 23.33 -4.22
CA PHE A 63 -14.31 23.30 -2.92
C PHE A 63 -15.23 23.84 -1.82
N PHE A 64 -15.81 25.03 -1.99
CA PHE A 64 -16.67 25.62 -0.97
C PHE A 64 -18.01 24.89 -0.80
N GLN A 65 -18.58 24.34 -1.88
CA GLN A 65 -19.74 23.46 -1.76
C GLN A 65 -19.41 22.22 -0.93
N SER A 66 -18.22 21.65 -1.15
CA SER A 66 -17.77 20.48 -0.42
C SER A 66 -17.45 20.80 1.05
N LEU A 67 -16.89 21.98 1.30
CA LEU A 67 -16.65 22.51 2.63
C LEU A 67 -17.95 22.68 3.42
N GLU A 68 -19.01 23.20 2.80
CA GLU A 68 -20.32 23.35 3.44
C GLU A 68 -20.86 22.01 3.92
N ASN A 69 -20.82 20.98 3.08
CA ASN A 69 -21.26 19.63 3.42
C ASN A 69 -20.43 19.05 4.59
N LEU A 70 -19.11 19.25 4.58
CA LEU A 70 -18.22 18.81 5.67
C LEU A 70 -18.53 19.54 6.98
N CYS A 71 -18.72 20.86 6.92
CA CYS A 71 -19.07 21.69 8.07
C CYS A 71 -20.41 21.28 8.66
N GLN A 72 -21.40 20.99 7.82
CA GLN A 72 -22.72 20.55 8.23
C GLN A 72 -22.65 19.20 8.96
N LEU A 73 -21.90 18.24 8.42
CA LEU A 73 -21.79 16.91 9.03
C LEU A 73 -21.09 16.97 10.38
N TYR A 74 -19.88 17.56 10.43
CA TYR A 74 -19.04 17.56 11.63
C TYR A 74 -19.32 18.74 12.57
N GLN A 75 -20.32 19.58 12.27
CA GLN A 75 -20.62 20.81 13.01
C GLN A 75 -19.38 21.71 13.17
N TRP A 76 -18.51 21.72 12.15
CA TRP A 76 -17.27 22.47 12.15
C TRP A 76 -17.47 23.89 11.63
N GLN A 77 -16.82 24.85 12.27
CA GLN A 77 -16.91 26.26 11.89
C GLN A 77 -15.73 26.63 10.99
N ALA A 78 -16.01 26.80 9.69
CA ALA A 78 -15.02 27.27 8.73
C ALA A 78 -14.54 28.69 9.07
N PRO A 79 -13.25 29.01 8.81
CA PRO A 79 -12.76 30.37 8.94
C PRO A 79 -13.47 31.31 7.97
N ASP A 80 -13.70 32.55 8.39
CA ASP A 80 -14.14 33.59 7.46
C ASP A 80 -13.00 33.94 6.51
N VAL A 81 -13.19 33.60 5.23
CA VAL A 81 -12.26 33.85 4.13
C VAL A 81 -12.84 34.82 3.09
N SER A 82 -13.97 35.49 3.41
CA SER A 82 -14.67 36.39 2.48
C SER A 82 -13.82 37.56 2.00
N ALA A 83 -12.80 37.94 2.79
CA ALA A 83 -11.86 39.01 2.46
C ALA A 83 -10.64 38.56 1.63
N LEU A 84 -10.49 37.26 1.37
CA LEU A 84 -9.33 36.68 0.67
C LEU A 84 -9.70 36.34 -0.78
N PRO A 85 -8.87 36.72 -1.77
CA PRO A 85 -9.06 36.29 -3.14
C PRO A 85 -8.59 34.85 -3.35
N PHE A 86 -9.12 34.18 -4.37
CA PHE A 86 -8.55 32.93 -4.88
C PHE A 86 -7.07 33.11 -5.28
N PRO A 87 -6.16 32.15 -4.98
CA PRO A 87 -6.35 30.89 -4.25
C PRO A 87 -6.21 30.99 -2.71
N GLN A 88 -5.96 32.18 -2.17
CA GLN A 88 -5.60 32.38 -0.76
C GLN A 88 -6.73 32.00 0.19
N ASN A 89 -7.99 32.16 -0.23
CA ASN A 89 -9.16 31.72 0.55
C ASN A 89 -9.18 30.20 0.73
N VAL A 90 -8.97 29.43 -0.33
CA VAL A 90 -8.87 27.96 -0.29
C VAL A 90 -7.66 27.53 0.55
N SER A 91 -6.48 28.12 0.32
CA SER A 91 -5.27 27.77 1.10
C SER A 91 -5.45 28.01 2.60
N ALA A 92 -6.09 29.12 2.99
CA ALA A 92 -6.35 29.43 4.40
C ALA A 92 -7.30 28.43 5.07
N VAL A 93 -8.26 27.86 4.33
CA VAL A 93 -9.14 26.79 4.84
C VAL A 93 -8.36 25.49 4.96
N LEU A 94 -7.61 25.10 3.93
CA LEU A 94 -6.82 23.86 3.91
C LEU A 94 -5.78 23.82 5.04
N GLU A 95 -5.12 24.95 5.33
CA GLU A 95 -4.18 25.07 6.44
C GLU A 95 -4.84 24.77 7.79
N LYS A 96 -6.10 25.17 7.97
CA LYS A 96 -6.86 24.82 9.19
C LYS A 96 -7.32 23.36 9.19
N LEU A 97 -7.73 22.83 8.04
CA LEU A 97 -8.19 21.45 7.91
C LEU A 97 -7.05 20.45 8.11
N SER A 98 -5.82 20.74 7.67
CA SER A 98 -4.67 19.85 7.80
C SER A 98 -4.29 19.57 9.26
N ALA A 99 -4.51 20.55 10.14
CA ALA A 99 -4.30 20.43 11.58
C ALA A 99 -5.47 19.73 12.31
N GLN A 100 -6.64 19.61 11.68
CA GLN A 100 -7.85 19.07 12.30
C GLN A 100 -7.96 17.56 12.05
N ARG A 101 -8.57 16.85 12.99
CA ARG A 101 -9.01 15.47 12.82
C ARG A 101 -10.51 15.38 13.08
N PHE A 102 -11.20 14.59 12.28
CA PHE A 102 -12.66 14.40 12.33
C PHE A 102 -12.92 12.91 12.55
N ASP A 103 -13.27 12.53 13.78
CA ASP A 103 -13.44 11.12 14.20
C ASP A 103 -12.22 10.23 13.86
N GLY A 104 -11.03 10.82 13.99
CA GLY A 104 -9.75 10.20 13.67
C GLY A 104 -9.37 10.23 12.20
N ALA A 105 -10.23 10.72 11.30
CA ALA A 105 -9.92 10.90 9.88
C ALA A 105 -9.21 12.24 9.63
N SER A 106 -8.30 12.25 8.65
CA SER A 106 -7.71 13.46 8.07
C SER A 106 -8.59 14.00 6.95
N VAL A 107 -8.44 15.27 6.60
CA VAL A 107 -9.14 15.85 5.44
C VAL A 107 -8.15 16.05 4.32
N MET A 108 -8.52 15.60 3.12
CA MET A 108 -7.74 15.76 1.91
C MET A 108 -8.55 16.47 0.83
N LEU A 109 -7.84 17.23 0.00
CA LEU A 109 -8.39 17.78 -1.23
C LEU A 109 -8.08 16.81 -2.37
N LEU A 110 -9.11 16.15 -2.87
CA LEU A 110 -8.98 15.13 -3.91
C LEU A 110 -9.59 15.63 -5.23
N GLN A 111 -9.09 15.08 -6.33
CA GLN A 111 -9.56 15.37 -7.69
C GLN A 111 -10.23 14.14 -8.30
N ASP A 112 -11.32 14.35 -9.01
CA ASP A 112 -12.03 13.29 -9.74
C ASP A 112 -12.34 13.77 -11.17
N LYS A 113 -12.64 12.83 -12.07
CA LYS A 113 -12.92 13.11 -13.49
C LYS A 113 -14.08 14.09 -13.63
N GLY A 114 -13.75 15.33 -14.01
CA GLY A 114 -14.73 16.42 -14.21
C GLY A 114 -15.02 17.26 -12.97
N CYS A 115 -14.44 16.94 -11.82
CA CYS A 115 -14.57 17.71 -10.58
C CYS A 115 -13.19 18.03 -9.98
N PRO A 116 -12.63 19.21 -10.28
CA PRO A 116 -11.26 19.57 -9.94
C PRO A 116 -10.92 19.72 -8.45
N ALA A 117 -11.90 19.84 -7.55
CA ALA A 117 -11.63 20.14 -6.14
C ALA A 117 -12.76 19.69 -5.21
N ARG A 118 -12.59 18.56 -4.52
CA ARG A 118 -13.53 18.05 -3.50
C ARG A 118 -12.81 17.69 -2.22
N LEU A 119 -13.42 18.00 -1.09
CA LEU A 119 -12.95 17.54 0.20
C LEU A 119 -13.41 16.11 0.44
N ALA A 120 -12.52 15.31 1.01
CA ALA A 120 -12.84 14.00 1.52
C ALA A 120 -12.21 13.83 2.91
N THR A 121 -12.91 13.12 3.79
CA THR A 121 -12.28 12.59 4.99
C THR A 121 -11.70 11.21 4.71
N VAL A 122 -10.43 11.04 5.01
CA VAL A 122 -9.63 9.84 4.75
C VAL A 122 -9.22 9.26 6.09
N LYS A 123 -9.51 7.97 6.29
CA LYS A 123 -9.08 7.22 7.47
C LYS A 123 -8.29 6.02 6.99
N THR A 124 -7.21 5.70 7.69
CA THR A 124 -6.33 4.56 7.38
C THR A 124 -6.51 3.49 8.44
N TYR A 125 -6.57 2.24 8.02
CA TYR A 125 -6.56 1.06 8.88
C TYR A 125 -5.11 0.65 9.17
N ASN A 126 -4.75 0.54 10.44
CA ASN A 126 -3.40 0.16 10.85
C ASN A 126 -3.21 -1.37 10.79
N THR A 127 -2.36 -1.83 9.88
CA THR A 127 -1.94 -3.23 9.71
C THR A 127 -0.77 -3.62 10.63
N ASN A 128 -0.26 -2.68 11.42
CA ASN A 128 0.86 -2.82 12.36
C ASN A 128 2.16 -3.31 11.70
N TYR A 129 2.39 -3.00 10.42
CA TYR A 129 3.56 -3.47 9.65
C TYR A 129 3.73 -5.01 9.70
N CYS A 130 2.62 -5.75 9.85
CA CYS A 130 2.63 -7.20 9.92
C CYS A 130 2.72 -7.84 8.54
N LEU A 131 3.51 -8.90 8.42
CA LEU A 131 3.52 -9.79 7.26
C LEU A 131 2.40 -10.81 7.39
N TYR A 132 1.40 -10.73 6.51
CA TYR A 132 0.29 -11.68 6.39
C TYR A 132 0.63 -12.76 5.37
N TYR A 133 1.67 -13.55 5.66
CA TYR A 133 2.10 -14.66 4.83
C TYR A 133 1.37 -15.96 5.22
N ILE A 134 0.66 -16.54 4.24
CA ILE A 134 -0.20 -17.73 4.42
C ILE A 134 0.57 -18.97 3.96
N PRO A 135 0.96 -19.89 4.86
CA PRO A 135 1.83 -21.00 4.52
C PRO A 135 1.11 -22.08 3.69
N VAL A 136 1.77 -22.54 2.62
CA VAL A 136 1.21 -23.51 1.65
C VAL A 136 1.71 -24.93 1.89
N ARG A 137 2.87 -25.13 2.51
CA ARG A 137 3.41 -26.47 2.79
C ARG A 137 2.47 -27.37 3.61
N PRO A 138 1.73 -26.88 4.64
CA PRO A 138 0.73 -27.69 5.34
C PRO A 138 -0.36 -28.21 4.39
N PHE A 139 -0.77 -27.39 3.42
CA PHE A 139 -1.74 -27.77 2.39
C PHE A 139 -1.18 -28.88 1.47
N TRP A 140 0.10 -28.80 1.11
CA TRP A 140 0.79 -29.89 0.42
C TRP A 140 0.83 -31.19 1.25
N ARG A 141 1.14 -31.12 2.54
CA ARG A 141 1.18 -32.29 3.43
C ARG A 141 -0.19 -32.95 3.53
N MET A 142 -1.23 -32.16 3.79
CA MET A 142 -2.61 -32.66 3.86
C MET A 142 -3.05 -33.37 2.58
N LYS A 143 -2.62 -32.90 1.40
CA LYS A 143 -2.89 -33.55 0.10
C LYS A 143 -2.29 -34.95 0.00
N ASN A 144 -1.12 -35.15 0.63
CA ASN A 144 -0.36 -36.39 0.56
C ASN A 144 -0.64 -37.34 1.73
N GLU A 145 -1.48 -36.93 2.68
CA GLU A 145 -1.86 -37.71 3.86
C GLU A 145 -3.32 -38.15 3.79
N PRO A 146 -3.60 -39.45 3.57
CA PRO A 146 -4.97 -39.94 3.41
C PRO A 146 -5.90 -39.63 4.60
N CYS A 147 -5.36 -39.58 5.82
CA CYS A 147 -6.12 -39.24 7.03
C CYS A 147 -6.50 -37.75 7.12
N ARG A 148 -5.85 -36.87 6.33
CA ARG A 148 -6.07 -35.42 6.31
C ARG A 148 -6.88 -34.95 5.10
N GLN A 149 -7.39 -35.85 4.28
CA GLN A 149 -8.13 -35.51 3.04
C GLN A 149 -9.29 -34.53 3.28
N ALA A 150 -10.05 -34.70 4.36
CA ALA A 150 -11.15 -33.78 4.69
C ALA A 150 -10.64 -32.36 5.00
N CYS A 151 -9.51 -32.23 5.70
CA CYS A 151 -8.87 -30.95 5.97
C CYS A 151 -8.31 -30.34 4.69
N PHE A 152 -7.69 -31.15 3.82
CA PHE A 152 -7.23 -30.72 2.50
C PHE A 152 -8.37 -30.09 1.69
N GLU A 153 -9.50 -30.78 1.56
CA GLU A 153 -10.64 -30.27 0.79
C GLU A 153 -11.18 -28.96 1.38
N LEU A 154 -11.26 -28.85 2.70
CA LEU A 154 -11.78 -27.65 3.37
C LEU A 154 -10.83 -26.45 3.17
N THR A 155 -9.53 -26.68 3.34
CA THR A 155 -8.48 -25.68 3.10
C THR A 155 -8.42 -25.29 1.63
N GLN A 156 -8.61 -26.23 0.70
CA GLN A 156 -8.63 -25.94 -0.73
C GLN A 156 -9.71 -24.90 -1.06
N THR A 157 -10.92 -25.05 -0.52
CA THR A 157 -12.02 -24.10 -0.76
C THR A 157 -11.75 -22.74 -0.12
N LEU A 158 -11.15 -22.71 1.07
CA LEU A 158 -10.71 -21.46 1.69
C LEU A 158 -9.63 -20.75 0.87
N PHE A 159 -8.61 -21.49 0.41
CA PHE A 159 -7.52 -20.95 -0.41
C PHE A 159 -8.05 -20.44 -1.76
N ALA A 160 -9.02 -21.14 -2.35
CA ALA A 160 -9.71 -20.67 -3.55
C ALA A 160 -10.42 -19.33 -3.32
N TYR A 161 -11.08 -19.13 -2.17
CA TYR A 161 -11.65 -17.82 -1.82
C TYR A 161 -10.57 -16.74 -1.68
N LEU A 162 -9.52 -17.00 -0.90
CA LEU A 162 -8.46 -16.04 -0.64
C LEU A 162 -7.76 -15.63 -1.94
N TYR A 163 -7.51 -16.57 -2.84
CA TYR A 163 -6.90 -16.32 -4.14
C TYR A 163 -7.86 -15.60 -5.10
N GLN A 164 -9.08 -16.11 -5.31
CA GLN A 164 -9.95 -15.63 -6.40
C GLN A 164 -10.75 -14.38 -6.05
N ILE A 165 -11.17 -14.23 -4.78
CA ILE A 165 -12.05 -13.14 -4.35
C ILE A 165 -11.28 -12.15 -3.48
N ALA A 166 -10.63 -12.60 -2.40
CA ALA A 166 -9.86 -11.68 -1.57
C ALA A 166 -8.65 -11.09 -2.31
N GLY A 167 -8.14 -11.83 -3.30
CA GLY A 167 -7.08 -11.40 -4.22
C GLY A 167 -5.67 -11.62 -3.68
N VAL A 168 -5.47 -12.54 -2.73
CA VAL A 168 -4.14 -12.83 -2.17
C VAL A 168 -3.23 -13.42 -3.25
N PRO A 169 -2.07 -12.79 -3.55
CA PRO A 169 -1.10 -13.30 -4.52
C PRO A 169 -0.54 -14.67 -4.13
N TYR A 170 -0.19 -15.48 -5.14
CA TYR A 170 0.41 -16.79 -4.92
C TYR A 170 1.90 -16.76 -5.28
N PHE A 171 2.79 -17.22 -4.38
CA PHE A 171 4.25 -17.16 -4.53
C PHE A 171 4.86 -17.91 -5.74
N ARG A 172 4.06 -18.64 -6.52
CA ARG A 172 4.49 -19.28 -7.79
C ARG A 172 3.97 -18.58 -9.04
N GLU A 173 3.34 -17.42 -8.86
CA GLU A 173 2.97 -16.54 -9.95
C GLU A 173 3.85 -15.28 -9.90
N PRO A 174 4.10 -14.63 -11.06
CA PRO A 174 4.94 -13.44 -11.09
C PRO A 174 4.46 -12.38 -10.09
N GLY A 175 5.33 -12.02 -9.15
CA GLY A 175 5.00 -11.13 -8.04
C GLY A 175 6.17 -10.99 -7.08
N TYR A 176 5.93 -10.28 -5.96
CA TYR A 176 6.98 -9.99 -4.98
C TYR A 176 7.64 -11.27 -4.45
N LEU A 177 6.87 -12.19 -3.84
CA LEU A 177 7.44 -13.40 -3.25
C LEU A 177 8.08 -14.36 -4.26
N ASP A 178 7.57 -14.45 -5.49
CA ASP A 178 8.19 -15.27 -6.55
C ASP A 178 9.60 -14.73 -6.87
N ASN A 179 9.73 -13.42 -7.04
CA ASN A 179 11.03 -12.76 -7.23
C ASN A 179 11.93 -12.92 -5.99
N THR A 180 11.37 -12.80 -4.77
CA THR A 180 12.14 -12.98 -3.53
C THR A 180 12.71 -14.39 -3.44
N TYR A 181 11.93 -15.43 -3.75
CA TYR A 181 12.43 -16.81 -3.76
C TYR A 181 13.49 -17.04 -4.85
N ASP A 182 13.32 -16.47 -6.04
CA ASP A 182 14.33 -16.53 -7.10
C ASP A 182 15.63 -15.84 -6.69
N SER A 183 15.55 -14.68 -6.03
CA SER A 183 16.70 -13.98 -5.46
C SER A 183 17.40 -14.80 -4.38
N LEU A 184 16.65 -15.44 -3.48
CA LEU A 184 17.21 -16.32 -2.45
C LEU A 184 17.93 -17.52 -3.05
N GLU A 185 17.33 -18.18 -4.05
CA GLU A 185 17.97 -19.31 -4.73
C GLU A 185 19.27 -18.88 -5.43
N ASN A 186 19.28 -17.73 -6.10
CA ASN A 186 20.50 -17.19 -6.70
C ASN A 186 21.57 -16.88 -5.66
N TRP A 187 21.20 -16.25 -4.53
CA TRP A 187 22.12 -15.99 -3.43
C TRP A 187 22.77 -17.28 -2.89
N ILE A 188 21.99 -18.33 -2.68
CA ILE A 188 22.52 -19.61 -2.18
C ILE A 188 23.42 -20.29 -3.22
N ASN A 189 23.13 -20.14 -4.50
CA ASN A 189 23.99 -20.62 -5.59
C ASN A 189 25.33 -19.85 -5.68
N GLU A 190 25.35 -18.57 -5.30
CA GLU A 190 26.52 -17.69 -5.35
C GLU A 190 27.40 -17.76 -4.09
N ILE A 191 26.98 -18.47 -3.03
CA ILE A 191 27.84 -18.76 -1.89
C ILE A 191 29.02 -19.59 -2.41
N ASP A 192 30.19 -18.93 -2.53
CA ASP A 192 31.43 -19.52 -3.01
C ASP A 192 31.75 -20.78 -2.19
N ASP A 193 31.82 -21.93 -2.87
CA ASP A 193 32.52 -23.13 -2.39
C ASP A 193 34.02 -22.81 -2.39
N ASP A 194 34.46 -21.96 -1.47
CA ASP A 194 35.86 -21.56 -1.30
C ASP A 194 36.75 -22.73 -0.82
N GLY A 195 36.16 -23.93 -0.74
CA GLY A 195 36.78 -25.17 -0.28
C GLY A 195 36.99 -25.23 1.23
N ASN A 196 36.49 -24.25 1.99
CA ASN A 196 36.50 -24.22 3.45
C ASN A 196 35.12 -24.51 4.06
N GLU A 197 34.08 -24.77 3.26
CA GLU A 197 32.79 -25.26 3.77
C GLU A 197 33.01 -26.57 4.54
N ASP A 198 32.53 -26.63 5.78
CA ASP A 198 32.52 -27.86 6.53
C ASP A 198 31.38 -28.80 6.08
N GLU A 199 31.43 -30.06 6.51
CA GLU A 199 30.42 -31.06 6.12
C GLU A 199 29.00 -30.65 6.56
N GLU A 200 28.85 -29.84 7.62
CA GLU A 200 27.56 -29.39 8.11
C GLU A 200 26.95 -28.33 7.19
N GLU A 201 27.76 -27.37 6.73
CA GLU A 201 27.37 -26.34 5.76
C GLU A 201 26.95 -26.96 4.42
N GLU A 202 27.69 -27.97 3.93
CA GLU A 202 27.34 -28.67 2.68
C GLU A 202 25.99 -29.42 2.80
N ILE A 203 25.75 -30.10 3.93
CA ILE A 203 24.48 -30.80 4.20
C ILE A 203 23.33 -29.80 4.30
N PHE A 204 23.53 -28.68 4.99
CA PHE A 204 22.52 -27.65 5.14
C PHE A 204 22.15 -27.03 3.78
N ARG A 205 23.14 -26.71 2.94
CA ARG A 205 22.91 -26.20 1.58
C ARG A 205 22.14 -27.21 0.72
N LYS A 206 22.49 -28.50 0.78
CA LYS A 206 21.73 -29.56 0.10
C LYS A 206 20.28 -29.62 0.54
N ARG A 207 20.01 -29.44 1.84
CA ARG A 207 18.64 -29.38 2.39
C ARG A 207 17.87 -28.19 1.83
N GLN A 208 18.50 -27.02 1.72
CA GLN A 208 17.88 -25.83 1.13
C GLN A 208 17.48 -26.05 -0.34
N PHE A 209 18.38 -26.61 -1.16
CA PHE A 209 18.05 -26.93 -2.55
C PHE A 209 16.93 -27.96 -2.68
N ALA A 210 16.95 -29.00 -1.84
CA ALA A 210 15.85 -29.98 -1.80
C ALA A 210 14.51 -29.33 -1.42
N GLU A 211 14.54 -28.35 -0.51
CA GLU A 211 13.34 -27.59 -0.12
C GLU A 211 12.85 -26.69 -1.26
N PHE A 212 13.74 -26.01 -2.01
CA PHE A 212 13.35 -25.23 -3.20
C PHE A 212 12.66 -26.09 -4.26
N GLU A 213 13.23 -27.24 -4.58
CA GLU A 213 12.65 -28.17 -5.55
C GLU A 213 11.27 -28.64 -5.11
N LEU A 214 11.13 -29.02 -3.84
CA LEU A 214 9.84 -29.40 -3.26
C LEU A 214 8.85 -28.24 -3.30
N MET A 215 9.27 -27.04 -2.90
CA MET A 215 8.46 -25.83 -2.89
C MET A 215 7.92 -25.51 -4.28
N LYS A 216 8.79 -25.49 -5.29
CA LYS A 216 8.41 -25.20 -6.69
C LYS A 216 7.44 -26.25 -7.21
N GLN A 217 7.79 -27.53 -7.06
CA GLN A 217 6.95 -28.63 -7.51
C GLN A 217 5.58 -28.64 -6.82
N ALA A 218 5.55 -28.56 -5.49
CA ALA A 218 4.32 -28.58 -4.71
C ALA A 218 3.45 -27.37 -5.00
N GLY A 219 4.06 -26.17 -5.04
CA GLY A 219 3.38 -24.92 -5.33
C GLY A 219 2.68 -24.95 -6.69
N ASP A 220 3.38 -25.42 -7.73
CA ASP A 220 2.85 -25.54 -9.10
C ASP A 220 1.73 -26.60 -9.19
N LEU A 221 1.83 -27.70 -8.44
CA LEU A 221 0.82 -28.77 -8.40
C LEU A 221 -0.43 -28.43 -7.59
N LEU A 222 -0.35 -27.47 -6.66
CA LEU A 222 -1.48 -27.02 -5.84
C LEU A 222 -2.26 -25.87 -6.48
N LEU A 223 -1.60 -25.03 -7.28
CA LEU A 223 -2.23 -23.87 -7.91
C LEU A 223 -3.49 -24.22 -8.73
N PRO A 224 -3.55 -25.31 -9.52
CA PRO A 224 -4.78 -25.72 -10.21
C PRO A 224 -5.94 -26.04 -9.26
N ASP A 225 -5.67 -26.57 -8.06
CA ASP A 225 -6.69 -26.86 -7.05
C ASP A 225 -7.26 -25.58 -6.43
N ILE A 226 -6.41 -24.56 -6.24
CA ILE A 226 -6.76 -23.23 -5.73
C ILE A 226 -7.53 -22.41 -6.78
N LYS A 227 -7.21 -22.59 -8.07
CA LYS A 227 -7.90 -21.93 -9.19
C LYS A 227 -9.28 -22.51 -9.52
N LYS A 228 -9.69 -23.63 -8.89
CA LYS A 228 -11.02 -24.21 -9.15
C LYS A 228 -12.12 -23.21 -8.74
N PRO A 229 -13.10 -22.92 -9.61
CA PRO A 229 -14.13 -21.93 -9.32
C PRO A 229 -14.80 -22.15 -7.97
N LEU A 230 -14.91 -21.08 -7.18
CA LEU A 230 -15.56 -21.13 -5.88
C LEU A 230 -17.08 -21.23 -6.03
N ASP A 231 -17.70 -22.20 -5.37
CA ASP A 231 -19.15 -22.32 -5.22
C ASP A 231 -19.54 -22.27 -3.74
N LEU A 232 -20.27 -21.21 -3.36
CA LEU A 232 -20.68 -20.97 -1.97
C LEU A 232 -21.64 -22.05 -1.45
N ALA A 233 -22.49 -22.62 -2.30
CA ALA A 233 -23.43 -23.67 -1.90
C ALA A 233 -22.69 -24.97 -1.57
N SER A 234 -21.69 -25.34 -2.39
CA SER A 234 -20.82 -26.48 -2.11
C SER A 234 -19.97 -26.27 -0.87
N TRP A 235 -19.43 -25.06 -0.67
CA TRP A 235 -18.65 -24.73 0.54
C TRP A 235 -19.50 -24.86 1.81
N GLU A 236 -20.74 -24.34 1.82
CA GLU A 236 -21.64 -24.47 2.96
C GLU A 236 -21.95 -25.93 3.29
N LYS A 237 -22.21 -26.75 2.26
CA LYS A 237 -22.46 -28.18 2.42
C LYS A 237 -21.24 -28.90 2.99
N GLN A 238 -20.05 -28.55 2.51
CA GLN A 238 -18.79 -29.11 3.00
C GLN A 238 -18.56 -28.77 4.47
N LEU A 239 -18.74 -27.51 4.88
CA LEU A 239 -18.62 -27.07 6.28
C LEU A 239 -19.58 -27.78 7.24
N ASN A 240 -20.81 -28.03 6.77
CA ASN A 240 -21.84 -28.74 7.55
C ASN A 240 -21.56 -30.26 7.65
N GLY A 241 -20.95 -30.84 6.62
CA GLY A 241 -20.57 -32.26 6.61
C GLY A 241 -19.20 -32.56 7.22
N PHE A 242 -18.38 -31.54 7.45
CA PHE A 242 -17.03 -31.70 7.98
C PHE A 242 -17.05 -32.12 9.46
N SER A 243 -16.33 -33.20 9.76
CA SER A 243 -16.08 -33.67 11.12
C SER A 243 -14.60 -33.97 11.30
N ALA A 244 -13.96 -33.31 12.27
CA ALA A 244 -12.61 -33.64 12.71
C ALA A 244 -12.62 -34.17 14.14
N SER A 245 -11.79 -35.17 14.41
CA SER A 245 -11.66 -35.76 15.75
C SER A 245 -10.56 -35.07 16.57
N ASP A 246 -9.49 -34.67 15.90
CA ASP A 246 -8.33 -33.98 16.45
C ASP A 246 -8.59 -32.49 16.66
N LYS A 247 -7.73 -31.87 17.48
CA LYS A 247 -7.79 -30.44 17.80
C LYS A 247 -7.61 -29.59 16.53
N TYR A 248 -6.59 -29.89 15.72
CA TYR A 248 -6.24 -29.07 14.56
C TYR A 248 -7.37 -28.98 13.53
N GLY A 249 -8.02 -30.11 13.22
CA GLY A 249 -9.16 -30.09 12.31
C GLY A 249 -10.37 -29.32 12.86
N LYS A 250 -10.56 -29.25 14.18
CA LYS A 250 -11.62 -28.42 14.80
C LYS A 250 -11.30 -26.94 14.70
N ASP A 251 -10.08 -26.55 15.07
CA ASP A 251 -9.60 -25.17 14.99
C ASP A 251 -9.68 -24.66 13.53
N LEU A 252 -9.23 -25.49 12.57
CA LEU A 252 -9.35 -25.19 11.13
C LEU A 252 -10.80 -24.96 10.71
N ARG A 253 -11.71 -25.83 11.14
CA ARG A 253 -13.15 -25.70 10.81
C ARG A 253 -13.74 -24.40 11.34
N GLU A 254 -13.38 -24.01 12.56
CA GLU A 254 -13.86 -22.76 13.16
C GLU A 254 -13.41 -21.54 12.37
N VAL A 255 -12.12 -21.46 12.03
CA VAL A 255 -11.59 -20.35 11.21
C VAL A 255 -12.21 -20.33 9.81
N VAL A 256 -12.34 -21.48 9.14
CA VAL A 256 -12.99 -21.56 7.82
C VAL A 256 -14.46 -21.15 7.90
N TYR A 257 -15.15 -21.45 9.00
CA TYR A 257 -16.52 -21.02 9.21
C TYR A 257 -16.65 -19.51 9.37
N GLU A 258 -15.73 -18.85 10.07
CA GLU A 258 -15.71 -17.39 10.18
C GLU A 258 -15.36 -16.71 8.84
N PHE A 259 -14.45 -17.29 8.06
CA PHE A 259 -14.23 -16.86 6.67
C PHE A 259 -15.50 -17.00 5.83
N PHE A 260 -16.23 -18.11 5.96
CA PHE A 260 -17.47 -18.31 5.23
C PHE A 260 -18.54 -17.25 5.57
N LYS A 261 -18.62 -16.81 6.84
CA LYS A 261 -19.45 -15.64 7.22
C LYS A 261 -18.96 -14.37 6.55
N LEU A 262 -17.65 -14.12 6.55
CA LEU A 262 -17.05 -12.95 5.90
C LEU A 262 -17.43 -12.89 4.42
N VAL A 263 -17.36 -14.02 3.69
CA VAL A 263 -17.78 -14.09 2.28
C VAL A 263 -19.27 -13.87 2.09
N LYS A 264 -20.12 -14.35 3.01
CA LYS A 264 -21.56 -14.07 2.94
C LYS A 264 -21.89 -12.59 3.11
N ASP A 265 -21.19 -11.91 4.01
CA ASP A 265 -21.38 -10.48 4.25
C ASP A 265 -20.75 -9.63 3.12
N TYR A 266 -19.64 -10.11 2.54
CA TYR A 266 -18.83 -9.40 1.54
C TYR A 266 -18.46 -10.29 0.33
N PRO A 267 -19.44 -10.66 -0.53
CA PRO A 267 -19.26 -11.72 -1.55
C PRO A 267 -18.31 -11.37 -2.70
N THR A 268 -18.03 -10.09 -2.92
CA THR A 268 -17.17 -9.62 -4.02
C THR A 268 -16.05 -8.71 -3.55
N ARG A 269 -15.85 -8.58 -2.23
CA ARG A 269 -14.87 -7.64 -1.65
C ARG A 269 -13.48 -8.25 -1.70
N ALA A 270 -12.55 -7.53 -2.32
CA ALA A 270 -11.13 -7.86 -2.38
C ALA A 270 -10.32 -6.91 -1.49
N ILE A 271 -9.11 -7.34 -1.10
CA ILE A 271 -8.18 -6.52 -0.30
C ILE A 271 -7.87 -5.19 -1.02
N LYS A 272 -7.59 -5.29 -2.33
CA LYS A 272 -7.29 -4.14 -3.19
C LYS A 272 -8.39 -3.08 -3.24
N ASP A 273 -9.64 -3.42 -2.90
CA ASP A 273 -10.77 -2.48 -2.98
C ASP A 273 -10.68 -1.35 -1.94
N SER A 274 -9.82 -1.51 -0.94
CA SER A 274 -9.47 -0.50 0.06
C SER A 274 -8.05 0.06 -0.10
N MET A 275 -7.29 -0.43 -1.08
CA MET A 275 -5.90 -0.03 -1.28
C MET A 275 -5.86 1.11 -2.29
N HIS A 276 -5.47 2.30 -1.80
CA HIS A 276 -5.52 3.56 -2.54
C HIS A 276 -4.14 4.20 -2.59
N TYR A 277 -3.16 3.54 -3.21
CA TYR A 277 -1.81 4.07 -3.39
C TYR A 277 -1.78 5.48 -3.99
N GLU A 278 -2.76 5.83 -4.83
CA GLU A 278 -2.85 7.12 -5.50
C GLU A 278 -3.10 8.30 -4.54
N ILE A 279 -3.55 8.02 -3.31
CA ILE A 279 -3.77 9.03 -2.26
C ILE A 279 -2.47 9.37 -1.54
N HIS A 280 -1.46 8.51 -1.61
CA HIS A 280 -0.16 8.75 -0.99
C HIS A 280 0.68 9.73 -1.83
N GLU A 281 1.19 10.79 -1.19
CA GLU A 281 2.16 11.70 -1.80
C GLU A 281 3.56 11.07 -1.74
N ARG A 282 4.06 10.60 -2.88
CA ARG A 282 5.39 9.97 -2.97
C ARG A 282 6.52 10.94 -2.66
N GLY A 283 7.47 10.51 -1.83
CA GLY A 283 8.82 11.06 -1.81
C GLY A 283 9.55 10.72 -3.11
N GLU A 284 10.43 11.60 -3.60
CA GLU A 284 11.18 11.35 -4.84
C GLU A 284 12.16 10.16 -4.75
N ASP A 285 12.57 9.79 -3.52
CA ASP A 285 13.66 8.83 -3.27
C ASP A 285 13.24 7.62 -2.39
N ASP A 286 11.97 7.52 -1.99
CA ASP A 286 11.54 6.49 -1.03
C ASP A 286 10.98 5.25 -1.75
N TYR A 287 11.36 4.06 -1.27
CA TYR A 287 10.73 2.80 -1.67
C TYR A 287 9.38 2.63 -0.95
N ASP A 288 8.36 2.23 -1.70
CA ASP A 288 7.00 2.01 -1.18
C ASP A 288 6.71 0.50 -1.09
N ILE A 289 6.20 0.05 0.05
CA ILE A 289 5.69 -1.31 0.23
C ILE A 289 4.23 -1.33 -0.23
N TYR A 290 3.93 -2.10 -1.28
CA TYR A 290 2.55 -2.36 -1.71
C TYR A 290 1.92 -3.52 -0.95
N TRP A 291 0.59 -3.59 -0.94
CA TRP A 291 -0.13 -4.65 -0.21
C TRP A 291 0.23 -6.07 -0.65
N GLU A 292 0.57 -6.27 -1.93
CA GLU A 292 1.00 -7.57 -2.49
C GLU A 292 2.37 -8.03 -1.95
N ASN A 293 3.17 -7.11 -1.40
CA ASN A 293 4.48 -7.42 -0.85
C ASN A 293 4.36 -8.05 0.55
N TYR A 294 3.40 -7.59 1.37
CA TYR A 294 3.24 -8.06 2.76
C TYR A 294 2.04 -8.97 2.99
N ILE A 295 1.17 -9.17 1.99
CA ILE A 295 0.06 -10.11 2.02
C ILE A 295 0.21 -11.08 0.86
N SER A 296 0.49 -12.35 1.14
CA SER A 296 0.70 -13.34 0.08
C SER A 296 0.63 -14.77 0.61
N PHE A 297 0.35 -15.73 -0.26
CA PHE A 297 0.71 -17.12 0.05
C PHE A 297 2.22 -17.27 -0.03
N TYR A 298 2.81 -18.05 0.86
CA TYR A 298 4.24 -18.39 0.82
C TYR A 298 4.45 -19.88 1.13
N TRP A 299 5.68 -20.37 1.00
CA TRP A 299 5.94 -21.79 1.16
C TRP A 299 5.68 -22.29 2.58
N SER A 300 6.52 -21.94 3.56
CA SER A 300 6.29 -22.34 4.94
C SER A 300 7.08 -21.50 5.95
N GLY A 301 6.58 -21.50 7.19
CA GLY A 301 7.21 -20.86 8.33
C GLY A 301 7.92 -21.84 9.25
N ARG A 302 8.35 -23.00 8.72
CA ARG A 302 9.11 -24.01 9.47
C ARG A 302 10.07 -24.80 8.56
N ASP A 303 10.60 -24.19 7.52
CA ASP A 303 11.51 -24.83 6.57
C ASP A 303 12.94 -24.27 6.67
N SER A 304 13.85 -24.78 5.83
CA SER A 304 15.23 -24.32 5.81
C SER A 304 15.44 -22.97 5.10
N LEU A 305 14.39 -22.40 4.50
CA LEU A 305 14.39 -21.14 3.75
C LEU A 305 13.78 -19.98 4.55
N GLU A 306 12.88 -20.28 5.49
CA GLU A 306 12.10 -19.31 6.28
C GLU A 306 12.94 -18.14 6.79
N ASN A 307 14.02 -18.43 7.54
CA ASN A 307 14.82 -17.38 8.16
C ASN A 307 15.40 -16.43 7.11
N MET A 308 15.96 -16.96 6.02
CA MET A 308 16.54 -16.13 4.95
C MET A 308 15.46 -15.32 4.23
N LEU A 309 14.27 -15.90 4.03
CA LEU A 309 13.14 -15.18 3.44
C LEU A 309 12.73 -13.99 4.30
N TYR A 310 12.49 -14.21 5.60
CA TYR A 310 12.11 -13.14 6.51
C TYR A 310 13.22 -12.11 6.68
N GLU A 311 14.49 -12.51 6.72
CA GLU A 311 15.61 -11.56 6.74
C GLU A 311 15.65 -10.70 5.48
N MET A 312 15.51 -11.29 4.29
CA MET A 312 15.50 -10.56 3.02
C MET A 312 14.35 -9.54 2.98
N VAL A 313 13.12 -9.98 3.27
CA VAL A 313 11.93 -9.11 3.25
C VAL A 313 12.04 -8.00 4.29
N ASN A 314 12.42 -8.33 5.53
CA ASN A 314 12.51 -7.32 6.59
C ASN A 314 13.61 -6.29 6.31
N ASN A 315 14.76 -6.70 5.77
CA ASN A 315 15.83 -5.78 5.39
C ASN A 315 15.37 -4.83 4.27
N GLU A 316 14.65 -5.33 3.28
CA GLU A 316 14.08 -4.50 2.22
C GLU A 316 13.04 -3.51 2.77
N PHE A 317 12.15 -3.98 3.65
CA PHE A 317 11.08 -3.15 4.20
C PHE A 317 11.57 -2.08 5.18
N GLN A 318 12.71 -2.30 5.85
CA GLN A 318 13.33 -1.29 6.72
C GLN A 318 13.79 -0.04 5.96
N GLU A 319 14.06 -0.16 4.66
CA GLU A 319 14.44 0.95 3.79
C GLU A 319 13.22 1.65 3.15
N ALA A 320 12.00 1.16 3.41
CA ALA A 320 10.79 1.73 2.87
C ALA A 320 10.35 2.98 3.64
N GLY A 321 9.94 4.02 2.90
CA GLY A 321 9.39 5.25 3.49
C GLY A 321 7.89 5.14 3.80
N TYR A 322 7.20 4.20 3.16
CA TYR A 322 5.76 4.05 3.25
C TYR A 322 5.32 2.59 3.07
N GLN A 323 4.27 2.19 3.80
CA GLN A 323 3.55 0.95 3.57
C GLN A 323 2.10 1.27 3.21
N GLU A 324 1.65 0.72 2.08
CA GLU A 324 0.27 0.83 1.65
C GLU A 324 -0.66 0.09 2.62
N GLU A 325 -1.65 0.82 3.13
CA GLU A 325 -2.63 0.28 4.07
C GLU A 325 -4.05 0.52 3.57
N PRO A 326 -5.05 -0.24 4.06
CA PRO A 326 -6.43 -0.01 3.71
C PRO A 326 -6.91 1.39 4.11
N ILE A 327 -7.61 2.04 3.20
CA ILE A 327 -8.11 3.41 3.36
C ILE A 327 -9.63 3.42 3.14
N ALA A 328 -10.33 4.11 4.04
CA ALA A 328 -11.73 4.48 3.87
C ALA A 328 -11.82 5.96 3.48
N VAL A 329 -12.46 6.25 2.35
CA VAL A 329 -12.66 7.60 1.83
C VAL A 329 -14.14 7.97 1.87
N GLN A 330 -14.45 9.10 2.51
CA GLN A 330 -15.78 9.69 2.51
C GLN A 330 -15.75 11.04 1.81
N TRP A 331 -16.41 11.13 0.67
CA TRP A 331 -16.49 12.33 -0.17
C TRP A 331 -17.57 13.29 0.30
N PHE A 332 -17.29 14.59 0.25
CA PHE A 332 -18.25 15.64 0.60
C PHE A 332 -18.78 16.37 -0.63
N ASP A 333 -19.02 15.68 -1.73
CA ASP A 333 -19.65 16.24 -2.93
C ASP A 333 -21.16 16.50 -2.73
N THR A 334 -21.78 15.73 -1.83
CA THR A 334 -23.17 15.83 -1.43
C THR A 334 -23.30 15.90 0.10
N PRO A 335 -24.40 16.47 0.63
CA PRO A 335 -24.68 16.42 2.07
C PRO A 335 -24.82 14.97 2.54
N GLN A 336 -24.27 14.67 3.72
CA GLN A 336 -24.33 13.34 4.33
C GLN A 336 -24.82 13.44 5.77
N ASP A 337 -25.49 12.39 6.24
CA ASP A 337 -26.13 12.38 7.57
C ASP A 337 -25.21 11.91 8.69
N LYS A 338 -24.18 11.11 8.37
CA LYS A 338 -23.24 10.55 9.36
C LYS A 338 -21.85 10.28 8.77
N PRO A 339 -20.78 10.28 9.60
CA PRO A 339 -19.47 9.80 9.22
C PRO A 339 -19.53 8.32 8.79
N ARG A 340 -18.77 7.95 7.77
CA ARG A 340 -18.75 6.59 7.22
C ARG A 340 -17.32 6.19 6.84
N HIS A 341 -16.59 5.71 7.83
CA HIS A 341 -15.30 5.02 7.68
C HIS A 341 -15.47 3.62 8.24
N ASP A 342 -15.80 2.67 7.37
CA ASP A 342 -16.06 1.28 7.74
C ASP A 342 -14.85 0.42 7.41
N PHE A 343 -14.42 -0.38 8.38
CA PHE A 343 -13.32 -1.33 8.27
C PHE A 343 -13.73 -2.73 8.79
N ASP A 344 -15.03 -3.05 8.84
CA ASP A 344 -15.48 -4.36 9.33
C ASP A 344 -14.84 -5.52 8.55
N PHE A 345 -14.78 -5.40 7.21
CA PHE A 345 -14.14 -6.39 6.35
C PHE A 345 -12.66 -6.55 6.68
N GLU A 346 -11.90 -5.46 6.70
CA GLU A 346 -10.45 -5.47 6.92
C GLU A 346 -10.13 -5.98 8.34
N THR A 347 -10.87 -5.51 9.35
CA THR A 347 -10.71 -5.94 10.75
C THR A 347 -10.90 -7.45 10.88
N ARG A 348 -11.96 -8.00 10.28
CA ARG A 348 -12.25 -9.44 10.33
C ARG A 348 -11.26 -10.24 9.50
N LEU A 349 -10.95 -9.78 8.29
CA LEU A 349 -10.02 -10.47 7.38
C LEU A 349 -8.64 -10.62 8.01
N PHE A 350 -8.03 -9.53 8.49
CA PHE A 350 -6.67 -9.58 9.03
C PHE A 350 -6.59 -10.40 10.34
N SER A 351 -7.64 -10.37 11.17
CA SER A 351 -7.74 -11.26 12.33
C SER A 351 -7.76 -12.73 11.91
N LEU A 352 -8.60 -13.06 10.92
CA LEU A 352 -8.75 -14.43 10.43
C LEU A 352 -7.51 -14.94 9.69
N LEU A 353 -6.78 -14.07 8.98
CA LEU A 353 -5.49 -14.41 8.37
C LEU A 353 -4.46 -14.80 9.44
N ASN A 354 -4.38 -14.04 10.54
CA ASN A 354 -3.49 -14.37 11.66
C ASN A 354 -3.86 -15.71 12.31
N GLU A 355 -5.14 -15.95 12.57
CA GLU A 355 -5.63 -17.22 13.13
C GLU A 355 -5.35 -18.40 12.18
N LEU A 356 -5.62 -18.23 10.89
CA LEU A 356 -5.34 -19.25 9.87
C LEU A 356 -3.86 -19.59 9.81
N THR A 357 -2.99 -18.59 9.73
CA THR A 357 -1.54 -18.80 9.69
C THR A 357 -1.05 -19.51 10.94
N GLY A 358 -1.58 -19.18 12.12
CA GLY A 358 -1.29 -19.90 13.37
C GLY A 358 -1.62 -21.39 13.27
N ILE A 359 -2.83 -21.73 12.82
CA ILE A 359 -3.29 -23.12 12.66
C ILE A 359 -2.45 -23.88 11.63
N LEU A 360 -2.20 -23.27 10.47
CA LEU A 360 -1.42 -23.90 9.40
C LEU A 360 0.02 -24.14 9.84
N ASN A 361 0.64 -23.18 10.54
CA ASN A 361 1.97 -23.38 11.11
C ASN A 361 1.98 -24.50 12.14
N GLU A 362 0.94 -24.68 12.96
CA GLU A 362 0.84 -25.84 13.86
C GLU A 362 0.74 -27.16 13.08
N LEU A 363 0.00 -27.21 11.98
CA LEU A 363 -0.09 -28.38 11.11
C LEU A 363 1.23 -28.69 10.38
N ASP A 364 2.10 -27.71 10.20
CA ASP A 364 3.42 -27.88 9.60
C ASP A 364 4.46 -28.52 10.54
N ASN A 365 4.16 -28.61 11.84
CA ASN A 365 5.07 -29.21 12.85
C ASN A 365 5.12 -30.74 12.82
N GLU A 366 4.20 -31.40 12.14
CA GLU A 366 4.21 -32.85 12.04
C GLU A 366 5.32 -33.24 11.04
N GLU A 367 6.59 -33.22 11.49
CA GLU A 367 7.57 -34.11 10.88
C GLU A 367 6.95 -35.52 10.99
N PRO A 368 6.82 -36.25 9.88
CA PRO A 368 6.35 -37.62 9.95
C PRO A 368 7.38 -38.36 10.80
N ASN A 369 6.99 -38.74 12.03
CA ASN A 369 7.71 -39.71 12.83
C ASN A 369 8.03 -40.91 11.92
N ARG A 370 9.26 -40.97 11.42
CA ARG A 370 9.78 -42.07 10.60
C ARG A 370 10.68 -42.94 11.45
#